data_AF-A0A495JIL4-F1
#
_entry.id   AF-A0A495JIL4-F1
#
_cell.length_a   1.000
_cell.length_b   1.000
_cell.length_c   1.000
_cell.angle_alpha   90.00
_cell.angle_beta   90.00
_cell.angle_gamma   90.00
#
_symmetry.space_group_name_H-M   'P 1'
#
loop_
_entity.id
_entity.type
_entity.pdbx_description
1 polymer ?
#
loop_
_entity_poly.entity_id
_entity_poly.type
_entity_poly.pdbx_seq_one_letter_code
_entity_poly.pdbx_strand_id
1 'polypeptide(L)'
;MTVPAQRPRRWPNAPGKALRLSLAVILIAPIAALFVQLQGSVDDDQELAVREQHGIEYLRSLADVTVALTEAQSAAVAGRPVLREALATAVERTTVIDTRLGAELRTRERWAGVRAKIEALPDRGATAPDAVFTVYREAADLLLALYDKVRESSGLMRDPEADSYYLQDAVGEELPFALIAAGRLADLAVLGAARRPAERLRTVVELTAARTSLLDPAGDLIESLQAAVDSTESPNLGGNLLNQLDSYQRAIEALAAASALTDGTSAADLTQIAAARVTAHAAAEQLSTIILTELAALIDARVDRLARDQQITIGAGVLALLLLLALIAAILLGGRRHPAAPTAPNIPDTPSAEVTGTEPGRWDALVEWSAAGPSGAPAGTPAARPVAAAGAGTGGDSPGTWGRTDAAR
;
A
#
# COMPACT_ATOMS: atom_id res chain seq x y z
N MET A 1 -86.88 28.12 31.78
CA MET A 1 -86.27 27.41 30.63
C MET A 1 -84.90 28.03 30.38
N THR A 2 -83.84 27.39 30.85
CA THR A 2 -82.45 27.87 30.72
C THR A 2 -81.67 26.85 29.90
N VAL A 3 -81.13 27.30 28.77
CA VAL A 3 -80.39 26.50 27.79
C VAL A 3 -79.01 26.14 28.36
N PRO A 4 -78.56 24.88 28.33
CA PRO A 4 -77.21 24.54 28.76
C PRO A 4 -76.21 24.94 27.67
N ALA A 5 -75.24 25.79 28.03
CA ALA A 5 -74.14 26.18 27.17
C ALA A 5 -73.22 24.98 26.89
N GLN A 6 -73.06 24.62 25.62
CA GLN A 6 -72.13 23.61 25.15
C GLN A 6 -70.68 24.08 25.38
N ARG A 7 -69.89 23.32 26.16
CA ARG A 7 -68.45 23.54 26.30
C ARG A 7 -67.73 23.03 25.04
N PRO A 8 -66.86 23.82 24.39
CA PRO A 8 -66.08 23.34 23.26
C PRO A 8 -65.04 22.30 23.73
N ARG A 9 -65.05 21.15 23.05
CA ARG A 9 -64.16 20.02 23.28
C ARG A 9 -62.76 20.39 22.76
N ARG A 10 -61.83 20.72 23.66
CA ARG A 10 -60.42 20.97 23.31
C ARG A 10 -59.79 19.69 22.75
N TRP A 11 -59.47 19.69 21.47
CA TRP A 11 -58.65 18.63 20.86
C TRP A 11 -57.19 18.76 21.33
N PRO A 12 -56.50 17.64 21.63
CA PRO A 12 -55.11 17.67 22.02
C PRO A 12 -54.23 18.03 20.83
N ASN A 13 -53.44 19.10 20.96
CA ASN A 13 -52.39 19.51 20.02
C ASN A 13 -51.24 18.49 20.01
N ALA A 14 -51.45 17.30 19.45
CA ALA A 14 -50.42 16.28 19.24
C ALA A 14 -49.63 16.35 17.90
N PRO A 15 -50.11 16.94 16.78
CA PRO A 15 -49.44 16.78 15.48
C PRO A 15 -48.11 17.53 15.39
N GLY A 16 -47.95 18.64 16.13
CA GLY A 16 -46.71 19.43 16.10
C GLY A 16 -45.51 18.75 16.75
N LYS A 17 -45.72 17.81 17.69
CA LYS A 17 -44.63 17.06 18.33
C LYS A 17 -44.16 15.90 17.46
N ALA A 18 -45.10 15.17 16.87
CA ALA A 18 -44.79 14.10 15.93
C ALA A 18 -44.05 14.62 14.70
N LEU A 19 -44.49 15.76 14.13
CA LEU A 19 -43.84 16.39 12.97
C LEU A 19 -42.39 16.84 13.27
N ARG A 20 -42.14 17.37 14.47
CA ARG A 20 -40.79 17.79 14.90
C ARG A 20 -39.87 16.59 15.12
N LEU A 21 -40.38 15.49 15.67
CA LEU A 21 -39.63 14.24 15.83
C LEU A 21 -39.31 13.59 14.48
N SER A 22 -40.26 13.55 13.54
CA SER A 22 -39.99 13.01 12.20
C SER A 22 -38.99 13.84 11.41
N LEU A 23 -39.01 15.17 11.55
CA LEU A 23 -38.03 16.06 10.92
C LEU A 23 -36.62 15.82 11.50
N ALA A 24 -36.53 15.61 12.82
CA ALA A 24 -35.26 15.26 13.46
C ALA A 24 -34.72 13.92 12.94
N VAL A 25 -35.55 12.88 12.85
CA VAL A 25 -35.14 11.56 12.33
C VAL A 25 -34.67 11.63 10.87
N ILE A 26 -35.39 12.35 10.01
CA ILE A 26 -35.01 12.52 8.60
C ILE A 26 -33.67 13.25 8.47
N LEU A 27 -33.40 14.23 9.33
CA LEU A 27 -32.13 14.94 9.34
C LEU A 27 -30.96 14.08 9.86
N ILE A 28 -31.23 13.13 10.76
CA ILE A 28 -30.24 12.23 11.37
C ILE A 28 -29.89 11.06 10.46
N ALA A 29 -30.86 10.53 9.71
CA ALA A 29 -30.69 9.37 8.84
C ALA A 29 -29.45 9.45 7.91
N PRO A 30 -29.17 10.55 7.18
CA PRO A 30 -27.99 10.61 6.32
C PRO A 30 -26.67 10.63 7.12
N ILE A 31 -26.63 11.23 8.31
CA ILE A 31 -25.43 11.25 9.16
C ILE A 31 -25.17 9.85 9.72
N ALA A 32 -26.22 9.16 10.18
CA ALA A 32 -26.11 7.78 10.65
C ALA A 32 -25.68 6.82 9.53
N ALA A 33 -26.21 7.00 8.32
CA ALA A 33 -25.80 6.22 7.15
C ALA A 33 -24.32 6.46 6.77
N LEU A 34 -23.86 7.73 6.75
CA LEU A 34 -22.45 8.05 6.53
C LEU A 34 -21.55 7.45 7.61
N PHE A 35 -21.99 7.45 8.87
CA PHE A 35 -21.25 6.85 9.97
C PHE A 35 -21.11 5.33 9.82
N VAL A 36 -22.20 4.62 9.45
CA VAL A 36 -22.14 3.17 9.21
C VAL A 36 -21.24 2.84 8.01
N GLN A 37 -21.31 3.64 6.94
CA GLN A 37 -20.47 3.44 5.76
C GLN A 37 -18.99 3.66 6.06
N LEU A 38 -18.66 4.67 6.88
CA LEU A 38 -17.28 4.97 7.27
C LEU A 38 -16.70 3.93 8.24
N GLN A 39 -17.51 3.35 9.13
CA GLN A 39 -17.04 2.26 10.00
C GLN A 39 -16.70 1.01 9.20
N GLY A 40 -17.53 0.64 8.22
CA GLY A 40 -17.27 -0.52 7.36
C GLY A 40 -15.94 -0.40 6.59
N SER A 41 -15.62 0.79 6.05
CA SER A 41 -14.35 0.98 5.33
C SER A 41 -13.12 0.87 6.23
N VAL A 42 -13.19 1.36 7.46
CA VAL A 42 -12.05 1.31 8.40
C VAL A 42 -11.78 -0.13 8.84
N ASP A 43 -12.83 -0.91 9.09
CA ASP A 43 -12.69 -2.33 9.46
C ASP A 43 -12.07 -3.13 8.28
N ASP A 44 -12.52 -2.87 7.05
CA ASP A 44 -11.95 -3.50 5.84
C ASP A 44 -10.46 -3.15 5.63
N ASP A 45 -10.08 -1.89 5.84
CA ASP A 45 -8.69 -1.42 5.73
C ASP A 45 -7.79 -2.03 6.81
N GLN A 46 -8.31 -2.20 8.03
CA GLN A 46 -7.57 -2.86 9.11
C GLN A 46 -7.37 -4.35 8.84
N GLU A 47 -8.41 -5.05 8.36
CA GLU A 47 -8.28 -6.45 7.95
C GLU A 47 -7.29 -6.63 6.79
N LEU A 48 -7.26 -5.69 5.84
CA LEU A 48 -6.27 -5.67 4.77
C LEU A 48 -4.85 -5.51 5.32
N ALA A 49 -4.62 -4.55 6.21
CA ALA A 49 -3.31 -4.31 6.81
C ALA A 49 -2.77 -5.53 7.58
N VAL A 50 -3.64 -6.25 8.30
CA VAL A 50 -3.27 -7.51 8.96
C VAL A 50 -2.88 -8.58 7.94
N ARG A 51 -3.63 -8.72 6.84
CA ARG A 51 -3.28 -9.64 5.75
C ARG A 51 -1.95 -9.29 5.09
N GLU A 52 -1.65 -8.01 4.93
CA GLU A 52 -0.37 -7.53 4.39
C GLU A 52 0.80 -7.90 5.32
N GLN A 53 0.66 -7.71 6.64
CA GLN A 53 1.64 -8.18 7.63
C GLN A 53 1.88 -9.70 7.53
N HIS A 54 0.81 -10.49 7.40
CA HIS A 54 0.91 -11.94 7.17
C HIS A 54 1.64 -12.25 5.85
N GLY A 55 1.39 -11.47 4.81
CA GLY A 55 2.13 -11.54 3.55
C GLY A 55 3.64 -11.30 3.74
N ILE A 56 4.03 -10.23 4.44
CA ILE A 56 5.43 -9.89 4.73
C ILE A 56 6.11 -11.01 5.52
N GLU A 57 5.44 -11.56 6.53
CA GLU A 57 5.94 -12.68 7.32
C GLU A 57 6.18 -13.92 6.45
N TYR A 58 5.25 -14.21 5.53
CA TYR A 58 5.39 -15.30 4.58
C TYR A 58 6.55 -15.06 3.61
N LEU A 59 6.66 -13.88 3.00
CA LEU A 59 7.74 -13.51 2.08
C LEU A 59 9.13 -13.64 2.73
N ARG A 60 9.25 -13.26 4.01
CA ARG A 60 10.50 -13.44 4.78
C ARG A 60 10.89 -14.92 4.86
N SER A 61 9.93 -15.81 5.11
CA SER A 61 10.21 -17.25 5.15
C SER A 61 10.58 -17.83 3.78
N LEU A 62 10.05 -17.27 2.69
CA LEU A 62 10.40 -17.69 1.33
C LEU A 62 11.81 -17.24 0.93
N ALA A 63 12.31 -16.13 1.51
CA ALA A 63 13.67 -15.66 1.26
C ALA A 63 14.70 -16.70 1.72
N ASP A 64 14.50 -17.28 2.92
CA ASP A 64 15.33 -18.37 3.45
C ASP A 64 15.36 -19.59 2.49
N VAL A 65 14.21 -19.96 1.93
CA VAL A 65 14.10 -21.06 0.96
C VAL A 65 14.82 -20.72 -0.34
N THR A 66 14.70 -19.48 -0.82
CA THR A 66 15.35 -19.00 -2.06
C THR A 66 16.86 -19.10 -1.95
N VAL A 67 17.43 -18.61 -0.84
CA VAL A 67 18.87 -18.70 -0.56
C VAL A 67 19.32 -20.16 -0.49
N ALA A 68 18.63 -20.99 0.31
CA ALA A 68 19.04 -22.38 0.47
C ALA A 68 18.91 -23.20 -0.83
N LEU A 69 17.88 -22.92 -1.65
CA LEU A 69 17.64 -23.59 -2.92
C LEU A 69 18.68 -23.22 -3.96
N THR A 70 19.05 -21.94 -4.05
CA THR A 70 20.07 -21.45 -4.99
C THR A 70 21.46 -21.96 -4.63
N GLU A 71 21.83 -21.97 -3.33
CA GLU A 71 23.08 -22.61 -2.87
C GLU A 71 23.11 -24.11 -3.16
N ALA A 72 21.98 -24.81 -2.94
CA ALA A 72 21.85 -26.22 -3.26
C ALA A 72 22.01 -26.49 -4.78
N GLN A 73 21.41 -25.64 -5.63
CA GLN A 73 21.56 -25.71 -7.08
C GLN A 73 23.03 -25.56 -7.48
N SER A 74 23.69 -24.50 -7.01
CA SER A 74 25.09 -24.24 -7.36
C SER A 74 26.05 -25.33 -6.84
N ALA A 75 25.78 -25.91 -5.67
CA ALA A 75 26.52 -27.08 -5.21
C ALA A 75 26.31 -28.29 -6.13
N ALA A 76 25.05 -28.60 -6.48
CA ALA A 76 24.71 -29.75 -7.32
C ALA A 76 25.28 -29.64 -8.75
N VAL A 77 25.20 -28.46 -9.37
CA VAL A 77 25.74 -28.18 -10.71
C VAL A 77 27.27 -28.28 -10.71
N ALA A 78 27.93 -27.79 -9.66
CA ALA A 78 29.38 -27.90 -9.50
C ALA A 78 29.86 -29.31 -9.10
N GLY A 79 28.96 -30.29 -8.95
CA GLY A 79 29.30 -31.64 -8.49
C GLY A 79 29.78 -31.70 -7.03
N ARG A 80 29.49 -30.66 -6.24
CA ARG A 80 29.82 -30.58 -4.81
C ARG A 80 28.68 -31.19 -3.96
N PRO A 81 28.97 -31.63 -2.72
CA PRO A 81 27.92 -32.06 -1.80
C PRO A 81 26.90 -30.95 -1.54
N VAL A 82 25.60 -31.29 -1.65
CA VAL A 82 24.49 -30.37 -1.35
C VAL A 82 24.25 -30.32 0.16
N LEU A 83 24.13 -29.11 0.72
CA LEU A 83 23.79 -28.88 2.12
C LEU A 83 22.28 -29.10 2.37
N ARG A 84 21.83 -30.36 2.34
CA ARG A 84 20.40 -30.69 2.49
C ARG A 84 19.78 -30.22 3.78
N GLU A 85 20.52 -30.26 4.88
CA GLU A 85 19.98 -29.90 6.18
C GLU A 85 19.58 -28.42 6.23
N ALA A 86 20.34 -27.53 5.57
CA ALA A 86 20.00 -26.11 5.46
C ALA A 86 18.71 -25.92 4.64
N LEU A 87 18.61 -26.58 3.48
CA LEU A 87 17.41 -26.53 2.63
C LEU A 87 16.17 -27.11 3.32
N ALA A 88 16.31 -28.27 3.96
CA ALA A 88 15.23 -28.89 4.72
C ALA A 88 14.79 -28.00 5.90
N THR A 89 15.73 -27.37 6.60
CA THR A 89 15.41 -26.44 7.69
C THR A 89 14.62 -25.23 7.19
N ALA A 90 15.02 -24.63 6.06
CA ALA A 90 14.29 -23.53 5.44
C ALA A 90 12.87 -23.96 5.04
N VAL A 91 12.73 -25.11 4.37
CA VAL A 91 11.43 -25.68 3.97
C VAL A 91 10.53 -25.96 5.18
N GLU A 92 11.06 -26.51 6.27
CA GLU A 92 10.25 -26.78 7.46
C GLU A 92 9.83 -25.48 8.17
N ARG A 93 10.69 -24.45 8.22
CA ARG A 93 10.30 -23.13 8.73
C ARG A 93 9.17 -22.51 7.92
N THR A 94 9.26 -22.52 6.59
CA THR A 94 8.18 -22.05 5.72
C THR A 94 6.92 -22.90 5.85
N THR A 95 7.06 -24.22 6.07
CA THR A 95 5.90 -25.09 6.33
C THR A 95 5.15 -24.66 7.59
N VAL A 96 5.87 -24.31 8.67
CA VAL A 96 5.22 -23.76 9.89
C VAL A 96 4.43 -22.49 9.56
N ILE A 97 4.98 -21.60 8.73
CA ILE A 97 4.27 -20.39 8.31
C ILE A 97 3.05 -20.72 7.44
N ASP A 98 3.15 -21.61 6.44
CA ASP A 98 2.04 -22.02 5.57
C ASP A 98 0.91 -22.72 6.35
N THR A 99 1.23 -23.49 7.39
CA THR A 99 0.18 -24.12 8.22
C THR A 99 -0.70 -23.08 8.91
N ARG A 100 -0.11 -21.96 9.36
CA ARG A 100 -0.82 -20.86 10.02
C ARG A 100 -1.50 -19.93 9.01
N LEU A 101 -0.78 -19.48 8.00
CA LEU A 101 -1.23 -18.40 7.10
C LEU A 101 -1.76 -18.90 5.75
N GLY A 102 -1.45 -20.12 5.35
CA GLY A 102 -1.69 -20.57 3.97
C GLY A 102 -3.15 -20.83 3.62
N ALA A 103 -4.04 -20.98 4.61
CA ALA A 103 -5.49 -20.96 4.36
C ALA A 103 -5.97 -19.56 3.96
N GLU A 104 -5.56 -18.57 4.73
CA GLU A 104 -5.91 -17.16 4.56
C GLU A 104 -5.37 -16.62 3.23
N LEU A 105 -4.09 -16.89 2.96
CA LEU A 105 -3.39 -16.48 1.73
C LEU A 105 -3.61 -17.42 0.55
N ARG A 106 -4.36 -18.52 0.74
CA ARG A 106 -4.65 -19.51 -0.31
C ARG A 106 -3.38 -20.05 -0.99
N THR A 107 -2.32 -20.30 -0.22
CA THR A 107 -1.00 -20.75 -0.70
C THR A 107 -0.79 -22.26 -0.57
N ARG A 108 -1.57 -22.95 0.27
CA ARG A 108 -1.34 -24.37 0.65
C ARG A 108 -1.05 -25.31 -0.53
N GLU A 109 -1.83 -25.22 -1.59
CA GLU A 109 -1.65 -26.08 -2.78
C GLU A 109 -0.33 -25.79 -3.50
N ARG A 110 -0.02 -24.50 -3.70
CA ARG A 110 1.23 -24.06 -4.35
C ARG A 110 2.44 -24.40 -3.49
N TRP A 111 2.36 -24.18 -2.18
CA TRP A 111 3.41 -24.56 -1.25
C TRP A 111 3.66 -26.07 -1.25
N ALA A 112 2.62 -26.89 -1.21
CA ALA A 112 2.75 -28.34 -1.31
C ALA A 112 3.43 -28.76 -2.62
N GLY A 113 3.11 -28.11 -3.74
CA GLY A 113 3.78 -28.32 -5.02
C GLY A 113 5.26 -27.96 -5.01
N VAL A 114 5.62 -26.79 -4.47
CA VAL A 114 7.01 -26.34 -4.30
C VAL A 114 7.79 -27.33 -3.43
N ARG A 115 7.24 -27.69 -2.26
CA ARG A 115 7.84 -28.64 -1.33
C ARG A 115 8.09 -30.00 -1.99
N ALA A 116 7.08 -30.57 -2.65
CA ALA A 116 7.22 -31.84 -3.34
C ALA A 116 8.30 -31.79 -4.43
N LYS A 117 8.41 -30.65 -5.15
CA LYS A 117 9.46 -30.45 -6.14
C LYS A 117 10.85 -30.39 -5.50
N ILE A 118 10.99 -29.70 -4.36
CA ILE A 118 12.23 -29.59 -3.60
C ILE A 118 12.67 -30.95 -3.05
N GLU A 119 11.74 -31.72 -2.48
CA GLU A 119 12.01 -33.07 -1.95
C GLU A 119 12.44 -34.06 -3.03
N ALA A 120 12.01 -33.85 -4.28
CA ALA A 120 12.40 -34.65 -5.43
C ALA A 120 13.74 -34.21 -6.07
N LEU A 121 14.39 -33.17 -5.55
CA LEU A 121 15.65 -32.67 -6.11
C LEU A 121 16.78 -33.70 -5.95
N PRO A 122 17.63 -33.88 -6.97
CA PRO A 122 18.69 -34.86 -6.90
C PRO A 122 19.77 -34.46 -5.89
N ASP A 123 19.83 -35.15 -4.76
CA ASP A 123 20.87 -36.14 -4.52
C ASP A 123 22.33 -35.65 -4.57
N ARG A 124 22.91 -35.94 -5.72
CA ARG A 124 24.32 -35.89 -6.02
C ARG A 124 24.42 -35.30 -7.42
N GLY A 125 25.34 -34.36 -7.63
CA GLY A 125 25.74 -33.99 -8.98
C GLY A 125 26.50 -35.16 -9.61
N ALA A 126 25.87 -35.96 -10.47
CA ALA A 126 26.60 -36.93 -11.28
C ALA A 126 25.82 -37.38 -12.53
N THR A 127 26.58 -37.57 -13.62
CA THR A 127 26.25 -37.95 -15.01
C THR A 127 25.63 -36.91 -15.94
N ALA A 128 24.76 -36.00 -15.48
CA ALA A 128 24.12 -35.00 -16.37
C ALA A 128 23.90 -33.63 -15.71
N PRO A 129 24.94 -32.77 -15.63
CA PRO A 129 24.85 -31.43 -15.01
C PRO A 129 23.76 -30.53 -15.59
N ASP A 130 23.55 -30.52 -16.91
CA ASP A 130 22.48 -29.75 -17.56
C ASP A 130 21.07 -30.22 -17.11
N ALA A 131 20.90 -31.53 -16.87
CA ALA A 131 19.63 -32.06 -16.37
C ALA A 131 19.39 -31.64 -14.91
N VAL A 132 20.43 -31.67 -14.07
CA VAL A 132 20.37 -31.18 -12.69
C VAL A 132 19.98 -29.70 -12.68
N PHE A 133 20.67 -28.87 -13.46
CA PHE A 133 20.35 -27.45 -13.60
C PHE A 133 18.88 -27.22 -13.99
N THR A 134 18.36 -28.00 -14.94
CA THR A 134 16.97 -27.89 -15.39
C THR A 134 15.96 -28.20 -14.27
N VAL A 135 16.18 -29.27 -13.50
CA VAL A 135 15.24 -29.68 -12.45
C VAL A 135 15.22 -28.67 -11.29
N TYR A 136 16.37 -28.13 -10.90
CA TYR A 136 16.43 -27.07 -9.89
C TYR A 136 15.80 -25.76 -10.39
N ARG A 137 16.00 -25.40 -11.67
CA ARG A 137 15.37 -24.23 -12.29
C ARG A 137 13.85 -24.29 -12.19
N GLU A 138 13.26 -25.45 -12.46
CA GLU A 138 11.81 -25.66 -12.33
C GLU A 138 11.32 -25.48 -10.89
N ALA A 139 12.09 -25.91 -9.88
CA ALA A 139 11.75 -25.67 -8.48
C ALA A 139 11.81 -24.18 -8.12
N ALA A 140 12.82 -23.47 -8.61
CA ALA A 140 12.97 -22.03 -8.42
C ALA A 140 11.85 -21.23 -9.12
N ASP A 141 11.42 -21.63 -10.31
CA ASP A 141 10.30 -21.00 -11.02
C ASP A 141 8.97 -21.20 -10.26
N LEU A 142 8.73 -22.38 -9.68
CA LEU A 142 7.57 -22.60 -8.81
C LEU A 142 7.62 -21.77 -7.52
N LEU A 143 8.82 -21.56 -6.98
CA LEU A 143 9.03 -20.69 -5.80
C LEU A 143 8.68 -19.24 -6.13
N LEU A 144 9.14 -18.71 -7.27
CA LEU A 144 8.77 -17.36 -7.73
C LEU A 144 7.26 -17.23 -7.95
N ALA A 145 6.61 -18.23 -8.55
CA ALA A 145 5.16 -18.24 -8.69
C ALA A 145 4.40 -18.32 -7.33
N LEU A 146 5.07 -18.72 -6.25
CA LEU A 146 4.53 -18.67 -4.90
C LEU A 146 4.71 -17.28 -4.27
N TYR A 147 5.82 -16.58 -4.53
CA TYR A 147 5.99 -15.17 -4.17
C TYR A 147 4.83 -14.32 -4.73
N ASP A 148 4.54 -14.44 -6.03
CA ASP A 148 3.43 -13.74 -6.67
C ASP A 148 2.09 -14.04 -6.00
N LYS A 149 1.86 -15.32 -5.66
CA LYS A 149 0.63 -15.73 -4.99
C LYS A 149 0.48 -15.07 -3.63
N VAL A 150 1.56 -15.03 -2.84
CA VAL A 150 1.57 -14.40 -1.52
C VAL A 150 1.23 -12.92 -1.66
N ARG A 151 1.92 -12.20 -2.56
CA ARG A 151 1.71 -10.75 -2.80
C ARG A 151 0.28 -10.43 -3.25
N GLU A 152 -0.26 -11.23 -4.16
CA GLU A 152 -1.63 -11.06 -4.67
C GLU A 152 -2.66 -11.29 -3.57
N SER A 153 -2.49 -12.36 -2.79
CA SER A 153 -3.47 -12.81 -1.79
C SER A 153 -3.45 -12.01 -0.49
N SER A 154 -2.28 -11.48 -0.10
CA SER A 154 -2.16 -10.61 1.06
C SER A 154 -2.69 -9.20 0.78
N GLY A 155 -2.71 -8.78 -0.48
CA GLY A 155 -3.08 -7.44 -0.89
C GLY A 155 -1.89 -6.51 -1.12
N LEU A 156 -0.65 -6.94 -0.81
CA LEU A 156 0.57 -6.14 -0.96
C LEU A 156 0.71 -5.55 -2.36
N MET A 157 0.40 -6.32 -3.41
CA MET A 157 0.49 -5.84 -4.81
C MET A 157 -0.48 -4.68 -5.13
N ARG A 158 -1.45 -4.40 -4.26
CA ARG A 158 -2.47 -3.36 -4.42
C ARG A 158 -2.42 -2.32 -3.30
N ASP A 159 -1.29 -2.22 -2.62
CA ASP A 159 -1.13 -1.22 -1.57
C ASP A 159 -1.39 0.19 -2.13
N PRO A 160 -2.29 0.99 -1.52
CA PRO A 160 -2.59 2.33 -1.97
C PRO A 160 -1.47 3.34 -1.70
N GLU A 161 -0.56 3.07 -0.77
CA GLU A 161 0.57 3.94 -0.42
C GLU A 161 1.76 3.64 -1.34
N ALA A 162 2.25 4.67 -2.02
CA ALA A 162 3.25 4.52 -3.08
C ALA A 162 4.57 3.91 -2.58
N ASP A 163 5.02 4.29 -1.38
CA ASP A 163 6.29 3.80 -0.83
C ASP A 163 6.24 2.29 -0.53
N SER A 164 5.22 1.84 0.20
CA SER A 164 5.01 0.42 0.48
C SER A 164 4.72 -0.41 -0.79
N TYR A 165 4.03 0.17 -1.78
CA TYR A 165 3.84 -0.44 -3.11
C TYR A 165 5.18 -0.73 -3.81
N TYR A 166 6.13 0.20 -3.80
CA TYR A 166 7.43 -0.06 -4.42
C TYR A 166 8.31 -0.99 -3.57
N LEU A 167 8.25 -0.90 -2.24
CA LEU A 167 9.00 -1.81 -1.36
C LEU A 167 8.54 -3.27 -1.47
N GLN A 168 7.24 -3.51 -1.63
CA GLN A 168 6.75 -4.88 -1.83
C GLN A 168 7.11 -5.43 -3.20
N ASP A 169 7.23 -4.58 -4.22
CA ASP A 169 7.67 -4.99 -5.56
C ASP A 169 9.14 -5.42 -5.52
N ALA A 170 9.96 -4.58 -4.88
CA ALA A 170 11.36 -4.82 -4.59
C ALA A 170 11.61 -6.17 -3.93
N VAL A 171 10.98 -6.44 -2.78
CA VAL A 171 11.29 -7.66 -2.02
C VAL A 171 10.44 -8.88 -2.41
N GLY A 172 9.30 -8.63 -3.04
CA GLY A 172 8.35 -9.67 -3.43
C GLY A 172 8.57 -10.20 -4.84
N GLU A 173 9.20 -9.43 -5.73
CA GLU A 173 9.39 -9.79 -7.14
C GLU A 173 10.84 -9.62 -7.57
N GLU A 174 11.33 -8.39 -7.58
CA GLU A 174 12.59 -8.06 -8.26
C GLU A 174 13.80 -8.73 -7.60
N LEU A 175 13.89 -8.65 -6.26
CA LEU A 175 14.99 -9.24 -5.50
C LEU A 175 15.04 -10.78 -5.54
N PRO A 176 13.95 -11.55 -5.31
CA PRO A 176 14.00 -13.00 -5.44
C PRO A 176 14.29 -13.44 -6.89
N PHE A 177 13.79 -12.73 -7.90
CA PHE A 177 14.16 -12.98 -9.30
C PHE A 177 15.66 -12.75 -9.52
N ALA A 178 16.21 -11.62 -9.07
CA ALA A 178 17.63 -11.29 -9.23
C ALA A 178 18.55 -12.29 -8.50
N LEU A 179 18.19 -12.74 -7.29
CA LEU A 179 18.92 -13.78 -6.55
C LEU A 179 19.01 -15.10 -7.32
N ILE A 180 17.89 -15.55 -7.88
CA ILE A 180 17.81 -16.77 -8.69
C ILE A 180 18.60 -16.59 -10.00
N ALA A 181 18.48 -15.43 -10.66
CA ALA A 181 19.21 -15.12 -11.88
C ALA A 181 20.74 -15.09 -11.64
N ALA A 182 21.20 -14.53 -10.52
CA ALA A 182 22.60 -14.50 -10.13
C ALA A 182 23.17 -15.92 -9.95
N GLY A 183 22.41 -16.81 -9.30
CA GLY A 183 22.74 -18.23 -9.20
C GLY A 183 22.83 -18.91 -10.57
N ARG A 184 21.81 -18.70 -11.42
CA ARG A 184 21.76 -19.27 -12.77
C ARG A 184 22.93 -18.82 -13.64
N LEU A 185 23.32 -17.55 -13.56
CA LEU A 185 24.46 -17.01 -14.30
C LEU A 185 25.77 -17.72 -13.92
N ALA A 186 26.02 -17.90 -12.63
CA ALA A 186 27.21 -18.61 -12.15
C ALA A 186 27.20 -20.10 -12.54
N ASP A 187 26.04 -20.75 -12.44
CA ASP A 187 25.88 -22.16 -12.79
C ASP A 187 26.08 -22.40 -14.29
N LEU A 188 25.57 -21.50 -15.14
CA LEU A 188 25.82 -21.54 -16.58
C LEU A 188 27.29 -21.33 -16.93
N ALA A 189 28.04 -20.55 -16.15
CA ALA A 189 29.49 -20.44 -16.33
C ALA A 189 30.20 -21.77 -16.04
N VAL A 190 29.79 -22.46 -14.96
CA VAL A 190 30.32 -23.79 -14.61
C VAL A 190 29.99 -24.82 -15.69
N LEU A 191 28.72 -24.88 -16.14
CA LEU A 191 28.29 -25.77 -17.23
C LEU A 191 29.04 -25.45 -18.52
N GLY A 192 29.17 -24.17 -18.85
CA GLY A 192 29.85 -23.67 -20.04
C GLY A 192 31.32 -24.08 -20.11
N ALA A 193 32.01 -24.08 -18.98
CA ALA A 193 33.42 -24.49 -18.88
C ALA A 193 33.62 -26.01 -19.10
N ALA A 194 32.60 -26.84 -18.82
CA ALA A 194 32.64 -28.28 -19.04
C ALA A 194 32.29 -28.69 -20.49
N ARG A 195 31.76 -27.78 -21.31
CA ARG A 195 31.33 -28.07 -22.68
C ARG A 195 32.48 -28.18 -23.66
N ARG A 196 32.23 -28.86 -24.78
CA ARG A 196 33.21 -29.04 -25.86
C ARG A 196 33.52 -27.70 -26.55
N PRO A 197 34.72 -27.54 -27.15
CA PRO A 197 35.08 -26.32 -27.88
C PRO A 197 34.12 -25.94 -29.02
N ALA A 198 33.41 -26.90 -29.61
CA ALA A 198 32.42 -26.67 -30.66
C ALA A 198 31.13 -26.00 -30.14
N GLU A 199 30.86 -26.07 -28.83
CA GLU A 199 29.68 -25.51 -28.18
C GLU A 199 29.95 -24.11 -27.57
N ARG A 200 31.14 -23.54 -27.80
CA ARG A 200 31.54 -22.24 -27.23
C ARG A 200 30.58 -21.10 -27.57
N LEU A 201 30.12 -21.03 -28.82
CA LEU A 201 29.16 -20.00 -29.24
C LEU A 201 27.85 -20.12 -28.46
N ARG A 202 27.37 -21.35 -28.21
CA ARG A 202 26.18 -21.60 -27.40
C ARG A 202 26.38 -21.11 -25.96
N THR A 203 27.52 -21.40 -25.34
CA THR A 203 27.85 -20.91 -24.00
C THR A 203 27.85 -19.38 -23.93
N VAL A 204 28.45 -18.69 -24.92
CA VAL A 204 28.48 -17.22 -24.95
C VAL A 204 27.06 -16.64 -25.06
N VAL A 205 26.21 -17.23 -25.89
CA VAL A 205 24.80 -16.79 -26.04
C VAL A 205 24.03 -17.02 -24.73
N GLU A 206 24.16 -18.19 -24.11
CA GLU A 206 23.48 -18.51 -22.85
C GLU A 206 23.94 -17.61 -21.70
N LEU A 207 25.25 -17.35 -21.57
CA LEU A 207 25.79 -16.43 -20.56
C LEU A 207 25.34 -14.98 -20.78
N THR A 208 25.25 -14.55 -22.05
CA THR A 208 24.76 -13.20 -22.37
C THR A 208 23.28 -13.06 -21.99
N ALA A 209 22.45 -14.04 -22.35
CA ALA A 209 21.04 -14.05 -21.97
C ALA A 209 20.85 -14.12 -20.44
N ALA A 210 21.67 -14.91 -19.74
CA ALA A 210 21.63 -15.00 -18.29
C ALA A 210 22.08 -13.69 -17.60
N ARG A 211 23.03 -12.96 -18.20
CA ARG A 211 23.40 -11.62 -17.71
C ARG A 211 22.25 -10.64 -17.86
N THR A 212 21.59 -10.60 -19.01
CA THR A 212 20.40 -9.75 -19.19
C THR A 212 19.31 -10.10 -18.20
N SER A 213 19.03 -11.41 -18.02
CA SER A 213 18.05 -11.89 -17.03
C SER A 213 18.39 -11.54 -15.57
N LEU A 214 19.65 -11.23 -15.27
CA LEU A 214 20.10 -10.74 -13.96
C LEU A 214 19.99 -9.21 -13.87
N LEU A 215 20.42 -8.50 -14.91
CA LEU A 215 20.51 -7.05 -14.91
C LEU A 215 19.14 -6.38 -14.97
N ASP A 216 18.17 -6.96 -15.68
CA ASP A 216 16.83 -6.40 -15.81
C ASP A 216 16.14 -6.27 -14.43
N PRO A 217 15.90 -7.35 -13.66
CA PRO A 217 15.28 -7.22 -12.33
C PRO A 217 16.15 -6.47 -11.32
N ALA A 218 17.48 -6.45 -11.49
CA ALA A 218 18.35 -5.66 -10.63
C ALA A 218 18.23 -4.15 -10.91
N GLY A 219 17.97 -3.76 -12.17
CA GLY A 219 17.66 -2.39 -12.58
C GLY A 219 16.30 -1.97 -12.03
N ASP A 220 15.28 -2.80 -12.25
CA ASP A 220 13.92 -2.56 -11.74
C ASP A 220 13.94 -2.37 -10.21
N LEU A 221 14.69 -3.21 -9.49
CA LEU A 221 14.93 -3.07 -8.04
C LEU A 221 15.50 -1.71 -7.63
N ILE A 222 16.46 -1.19 -8.39
CA ILE A 222 17.04 0.12 -8.10
C ILE A 222 16.00 1.22 -8.33
N GLU A 223 15.22 1.13 -9.41
CA GLU A 223 14.16 2.10 -9.75
C GLU A 223 13.04 2.08 -8.70
N SER A 224 12.55 0.89 -8.31
CA SER A 224 11.53 0.71 -7.28
C SER A 224 12.00 1.25 -5.92
N LEU A 225 13.23 0.96 -5.50
CA LEU A 225 13.74 1.49 -4.22
C LEU A 225 13.96 3.00 -4.24
N GLN A 226 14.36 3.58 -5.38
CA GLN A 226 14.42 5.04 -5.54
C GLN A 226 13.02 5.65 -5.45
N ALA A 227 12.04 5.07 -6.15
CA ALA A 227 10.66 5.53 -6.12
C ALA A 227 10.04 5.42 -4.71
N ALA A 228 10.38 4.38 -3.94
CA ALA A 228 10.00 4.25 -2.54
C ALA A 228 10.56 5.39 -1.68
N VAL A 229 11.86 5.70 -1.83
CA VAL A 229 12.52 6.80 -1.10
C VAL A 229 11.96 8.17 -1.48
N ASP A 230 11.65 8.39 -2.76
CA ASP A 230 11.11 9.66 -3.25
C ASP A 230 9.65 9.90 -2.83
N SER A 231 8.90 8.82 -2.58
CA SER A 231 7.48 8.89 -2.21
C SER A 231 7.21 8.77 -0.72
N THR A 232 8.19 8.36 0.09
CA THR A 232 7.97 8.16 1.52
C THR A 232 7.95 9.47 2.30
N GLU A 233 7.12 9.51 3.35
CA GLU A 233 7.21 10.51 4.42
C GLU A 233 8.06 10.00 5.60
N SER A 234 8.51 8.72 5.58
CA SER A 234 9.29 8.11 6.65
C SER A 234 10.71 8.70 6.70
N PRO A 235 11.14 9.32 7.82
CA PRO A 235 12.52 9.77 7.97
C PRO A 235 13.51 8.60 8.14
N ASN A 236 13.00 7.37 8.34
CA ASN A 236 13.79 6.19 8.68
C ASN A 236 14.17 5.34 7.46
N LEU A 237 13.38 5.38 6.37
CA LEU A 237 13.63 4.61 5.15
C LEU A 237 14.98 4.98 4.49
N GLY A 238 15.48 6.20 4.74
CA GLY A 238 16.65 6.80 4.08
C GLY A 238 18.00 6.07 4.26
N GLY A 239 19.01 6.78 4.76
CA GLY A 239 20.43 6.50 4.45
C GLY A 239 20.96 5.06 4.61
N ASN A 240 20.35 4.22 5.46
CA ASN A 240 20.71 2.80 5.54
C ASN A 240 20.31 2.00 4.29
N LEU A 241 19.10 2.22 3.75
CA LEU A 241 18.64 1.56 2.53
C LEU A 241 19.53 1.93 1.34
N LEU A 242 19.83 3.22 1.16
CA LEU A 242 20.66 3.70 0.04
C LEU A 242 22.09 3.13 0.09
N ASN A 243 22.67 3.01 1.29
CA ASN A 243 23.99 2.39 1.46
C ASN A 243 23.99 0.90 1.08
N GLN A 244 22.93 0.17 1.45
CA GLN A 244 22.81 -1.24 1.05
C GLN A 244 22.47 -1.39 -0.42
N LEU A 245 21.71 -0.46 -1.00
CA LEU A 245 21.42 -0.43 -2.44
C LEU A 245 22.70 -0.22 -3.26
N ASP A 246 23.57 0.72 -2.88
CA ASP A 246 24.88 0.91 -3.51
C ASP A 246 25.77 -0.34 -3.38
N SER A 247 25.74 -1.00 -2.21
CA SER A 247 26.49 -2.24 -1.99
C SER A 247 25.98 -3.38 -2.89
N TYR A 248 24.66 -3.52 -3.02
CA TYR A 248 24.00 -4.48 -3.91
C TYR A 248 24.31 -4.20 -5.38
N GLN A 249 24.14 -2.95 -5.84
CA GLN A 249 24.42 -2.55 -7.21
C GLN A 249 25.86 -2.90 -7.60
N ARG A 250 26.84 -2.53 -6.77
CA ARG A 250 28.26 -2.87 -7.01
C ARG A 250 28.50 -4.36 -7.07
N ALA A 251 27.82 -5.15 -6.23
CA ALA A 251 27.96 -6.60 -6.23
C ALA A 251 27.40 -7.24 -7.51
N ILE A 252 26.24 -6.76 -7.99
CA ILE A 252 25.63 -7.22 -9.25
C ILE A 252 26.48 -6.82 -10.45
N GLU A 253 26.98 -5.58 -10.50
CA GLU A 253 27.88 -5.12 -11.55
C GLU A 253 29.18 -5.94 -11.58
N ALA A 254 29.75 -6.24 -10.41
CA ALA A 254 30.94 -7.09 -10.30
C ALA A 254 30.68 -8.52 -10.81
N LEU A 255 29.52 -9.10 -10.50
CA LEU A 255 29.12 -10.41 -11.01
C LEU A 255 28.90 -10.38 -12.54
N ALA A 256 28.20 -9.37 -13.04
CA ALA A 256 27.98 -9.18 -14.47
C ALA A 256 29.31 -9.03 -15.22
N ALA A 257 30.24 -8.24 -14.70
CA ALA A 257 31.57 -8.06 -15.25
C ALA A 257 32.41 -9.34 -15.20
N ALA A 258 32.42 -10.08 -14.08
CA ALA A 258 33.13 -11.35 -13.96
C ALA A 258 32.61 -12.41 -14.94
N SER A 259 31.33 -12.36 -15.29
CA SER A 259 30.72 -13.27 -16.27
C SER A 259 30.95 -12.87 -17.74
N ALA A 260 31.51 -11.69 -18.02
CA ALA A 260 31.72 -11.14 -19.36
C ALA A 260 32.90 -11.79 -20.09
N LEU A 261 32.77 -13.10 -20.33
CA LEU A 261 33.81 -13.91 -20.93
C LEU A 261 33.73 -13.87 -22.46
N THR A 262 34.83 -13.51 -23.11
CA THR A 262 34.98 -13.50 -24.57
C THR A 262 35.82 -14.65 -25.11
N ASP A 263 36.73 -15.24 -24.33
CA ASP A 263 37.67 -16.27 -24.79
C ASP A 263 37.88 -17.41 -23.78
N GLY A 264 36.97 -18.38 -23.76
CA GLY A 264 37.05 -19.56 -22.89
C GLY A 264 36.95 -19.21 -21.40
N THR A 265 36.56 -20.19 -20.59
CA THR A 265 36.42 -19.99 -19.14
C THR A 265 37.54 -20.74 -18.43
N SER A 266 38.44 -20.02 -17.78
CA SER A 266 39.48 -20.63 -16.95
C SER A 266 38.95 -20.97 -15.55
N ALA A 267 39.66 -21.85 -14.82
CA ALA A 267 39.33 -22.15 -13.44
C ALA A 267 39.43 -20.92 -12.51
N ALA A 268 40.31 -19.97 -12.84
CA ALA A 268 40.41 -18.70 -12.12
C ALA A 268 39.15 -17.84 -12.32
N ASP A 269 38.64 -17.78 -13.56
CA ASP A 269 37.41 -17.05 -13.89
C ASP A 269 36.21 -17.64 -13.15
N LEU A 270 36.08 -18.98 -13.09
CA LEU A 270 35.01 -19.64 -12.33
C LEU A 270 35.07 -19.31 -10.84
N THR A 271 36.28 -19.22 -10.28
CA THR A 271 36.45 -18.85 -8.87
C THR A 271 36.04 -17.41 -8.61
N GLN A 272 36.37 -16.49 -9.53
CA GLN A 272 35.97 -15.09 -9.46
C GLN A 272 34.45 -14.92 -9.60
N ILE A 273 33.81 -15.62 -10.54
CA ILE A 273 32.35 -15.61 -10.72
C ILE A 273 31.66 -16.16 -9.47
N ALA A 274 32.15 -17.27 -8.92
CA ALA A 274 31.58 -17.85 -7.70
C ALA A 274 31.71 -16.89 -6.50
N ALA A 275 32.85 -16.22 -6.34
CA ALA A 275 33.04 -15.22 -5.29
C ALA A 275 32.12 -14.00 -5.47
N ALA A 276 32.00 -13.48 -6.70
CA ALA A 276 31.11 -12.36 -7.00
C ALA A 276 29.64 -12.71 -6.75
N ARG A 277 29.22 -13.95 -7.07
CA ARG A 277 27.88 -14.46 -6.76
C ARG A 277 27.61 -14.45 -5.26
N VAL A 278 28.54 -14.97 -4.46
CA VAL A 278 28.39 -14.99 -2.98
C VAL A 278 28.25 -13.58 -2.43
N THR A 279 29.05 -12.62 -2.92
CA THR A 279 28.92 -11.21 -2.53
C THR A 279 27.57 -10.62 -2.93
N ALA A 280 27.07 -10.92 -4.13
CA ALA A 280 25.77 -10.45 -4.60
C ALA A 280 24.61 -11.03 -3.77
N HIS A 281 24.67 -12.33 -3.43
CA HIS A 281 23.69 -12.97 -2.54
C HIS A 281 23.70 -12.35 -1.15
N ALA A 282 24.87 -12.14 -0.55
CA ALA A 282 24.98 -11.52 0.78
C ALA A 282 24.43 -10.09 0.79
N ALA A 283 24.70 -9.29 -0.25
CA ALA A 283 24.15 -7.94 -0.37
C ALA A 283 22.62 -7.95 -0.54
N ALA A 284 22.09 -8.88 -1.33
CA ALA A 284 20.65 -9.03 -1.52
C ALA A 284 19.92 -9.48 -0.23
N GLU A 285 20.50 -10.38 0.57
CA GLU A 285 19.94 -10.78 1.86
C GLU A 285 19.86 -9.61 2.86
N GLN A 286 20.92 -8.81 2.93
CA GLN A 286 20.96 -7.60 3.77
C GLN A 286 19.91 -6.59 3.32
N LEU A 287 19.81 -6.37 2.01
CA LEU A 287 18.83 -5.48 1.42
C LEU A 287 17.39 -5.97 1.67
N SER A 288 17.11 -7.26 1.45
CA SER A 288 15.82 -7.91 1.72
C SER A 288 15.38 -7.71 3.18
N THR A 289 16.30 -7.91 4.13
CA THR A 289 16.03 -7.74 5.55
C THR A 289 15.59 -6.32 5.87
N ILE A 290 16.26 -5.32 5.31
CA ILE A 290 15.92 -3.91 5.51
C ILE A 290 14.57 -3.58 4.88
N ILE A 291 14.35 -3.98 3.61
CA ILE A 291 13.11 -3.70 2.90
C ILE A 291 11.91 -4.32 3.64
N LEU A 292 12.00 -5.59 4.05
CA LEU A 292 10.91 -6.26 4.80
C LEU A 292 10.68 -5.64 6.17
N THR A 293 11.71 -5.06 6.79
CA THR A 293 11.57 -4.38 8.08
C THR A 293 10.88 -3.04 7.93
N GLU A 294 11.27 -2.25 6.94
CA GLU A 294 10.64 -0.94 6.69
C GLU A 294 9.23 -1.08 6.13
N LEU A 295 9.00 -2.05 5.24
CA LEU A 295 7.66 -2.38 4.76
C LEU A 295 6.74 -2.74 5.94
N ALA A 296 7.21 -3.57 6.88
CA ALA A 296 6.44 -3.87 8.09
C ALA A 296 6.17 -2.61 8.94
N ALA A 297 7.16 -1.72 9.10
CA ALA A 297 7.02 -0.49 9.86
C ALA A 297 6.02 0.49 9.23
N LEU A 298 5.97 0.59 7.90
CA LEU A 298 4.99 1.41 7.18
C LEU A 298 3.57 0.88 7.37
N ILE A 299 3.38 -0.43 7.24
CA ILE A 299 2.08 -1.07 7.47
C ILE A 299 1.64 -0.88 8.94
N ASP A 300 2.54 -1.05 9.90
CA ASP A 300 2.25 -0.79 11.33
C ASP A 300 1.84 0.68 11.57
N ALA A 301 2.56 1.63 10.99
CA ALA A 301 2.23 3.05 11.10
C ALA A 301 0.86 3.37 10.48
N ARG A 302 0.49 2.70 9.39
CA ARG A 302 -0.84 2.82 8.78
C ARG A 302 -1.93 2.27 9.70
N VAL A 303 -1.74 1.07 10.28
CA VAL A 303 -2.68 0.50 11.26
C VAL A 303 -2.92 1.46 12.44
N ASP A 304 -1.84 2.04 12.98
CA ASP A 304 -1.92 3.00 14.09
C ASP A 304 -2.62 4.31 13.69
N ARG A 305 -2.49 4.74 12.42
CA ARG A 305 -3.21 5.91 11.89
C ARG A 305 -4.70 5.62 11.77
N LEU A 306 -5.07 4.50 11.16
CA LEU A 306 -6.46 4.06 11.01
C LEU A 306 -7.15 3.91 12.37
N ALA A 307 -6.49 3.30 13.35
CA ALA A 307 -7.02 3.16 14.70
C ALA A 307 -7.26 4.51 15.40
N ARG A 308 -6.35 5.49 15.22
CA ARG A 308 -6.52 6.84 15.76
C ARG A 308 -7.66 7.58 15.08
N ASP A 309 -7.75 7.49 13.76
CA ASP A 309 -8.82 8.14 12.98
C ASP A 309 -10.20 7.57 13.35
N GLN A 310 -10.28 6.27 13.62
CA GLN A 310 -11.49 5.62 14.14
C GLN A 310 -11.89 6.19 15.52
N GLN A 311 -10.94 6.33 16.45
CA GLN A 311 -11.21 6.88 17.78
C GLN A 311 -11.68 8.34 17.72
N ILE A 312 -11.06 9.16 16.86
CA ILE A 312 -11.46 10.56 16.65
C ILE A 312 -12.88 10.62 16.06
N THR A 313 -13.16 9.79 15.05
CA THR A 313 -14.47 9.71 14.39
C THR A 313 -15.57 9.27 15.36
N ILE A 314 -15.33 8.24 16.17
CA ILE A 314 -16.25 7.80 17.22
C ILE A 314 -16.47 8.92 18.24
N GLY A 315 -15.40 9.57 18.70
CA GLY A 315 -15.48 10.70 19.64
C GLY A 315 -16.31 11.87 19.09
N ALA A 316 -16.09 12.25 17.83
CA ALA A 316 -16.88 13.27 17.15
C ALA A 316 -18.35 12.87 16.99
N GLY A 317 -18.62 11.60 16.66
CA GLY A 317 -19.98 11.05 16.58
C GLY A 317 -20.72 11.09 17.92
N VAL A 318 -20.07 10.67 19.00
CA VAL A 318 -20.61 10.75 20.36
C VAL A 318 -20.88 12.20 20.76
N LEU A 319 -19.94 13.12 20.48
CA LEU A 319 -20.12 14.54 20.76
C LEU A 319 -21.31 15.13 19.99
N ALA A 320 -21.43 14.82 18.69
CA ALA A 320 -22.55 15.25 17.87
C ALA A 320 -23.90 14.72 18.40
N LEU A 321 -23.94 13.45 18.83
CA LEU A 321 -25.12 12.84 19.45
C LEU A 321 -25.48 13.53 20.78
N LEU A 322 -24.49 13.86 21.61
CA LEU A 322 -24.71 14.59 22.87
C LEU A 322 -25.25 16.01 22.63
N LEU A 323 -24.68 16.74 21.67
CA LEU A 323 -25.15 18.07 21.29
C LEU A 323 -26.59 18.02 20.75
N LEU A 324 -26.92 16.99 19.99
CA LEU A 324 -28.27 16.75 19.49
C LEU A 324 -29.26 16.46 20.63
N LEU A 325 -28.91 15.57 21.56
CA LEU A 325 -29.74 15.27 22.74
C LEU A 325 -29.95 16.53 23.60
N ALA A 326 -28.91 17.34 23.77
CA ALA A 326 -28.99 18.63 24.46
C ALA A 326 -29.94 19.60 23.75
N LEU A 327 -29.90 19.67 22.42
CA LEU A 327 -30.81 20.50 21.62
C LEU A 327 -32.28 20.02 21.74
N ILE A 328 -32.52 18.71 21.66
CA ILE A 328 -33.85 18.13 21.86
C ILE A 328 -34.38 18.45 23.26
N ALA A 329 -33.54 18.26 24.29
CA ALA A 329 -33.89 18.62 25.67
C ALA A 329 -34.21 20.11 25.79
N ALA A 330 -33.41 21.00 25.20
CA ALA A 330 -33.65 22.44 25.19
C ALA A 330 -35.00 22.80 24.54
N ILE A 331 -35.36 22.18 23.41
CA ILE A 331 -36.65 22.39 22.74
C ILE A 331 -37.83 21.89 23.60
N LEU A 332 -37.68 20.73 24.23
CA LEU A 332 -38.71 20.15 25.10
C LEU A 332 -38.92 20.95 26.39
N LEU A 333 -37.84 21.46 27.00
CA LEU A 333 -37.89 22.26 28.23
C LEU A 333 -38.26 23.74 27.95
N GLY A 334 -37.84 24.30 26.81
CA GLY A 334 -38.09 25.69 26.41
C GLY A 334 -39.56 26.03 26.14
N GLY A 335 -40.40 25.02 25.84
CA GLY A 335 -41.85 25.19 25.67
C GLY A 335 -42.64 25.50 26.95
N ARG A 336 -41.98 25.65 28.12
CA ARG A 336 -42.62 25.94 29.42
C ARG A 336 -42.50 27.40 29.88
N ARG A 337 -41.85 28.28 29.13
CA ARG A 337 -41.82 29.71 29.46
C ARG A 337 -43.09 30.38 28.91
N HIS A 338 -44.17 30.36 29.69
CA HIS A 338 -45.27 31.30 29.48
C HIS A 338 -44.74 32.71 29.69
N PRO A 339 -44.90 33.65 28.73
CA PRO A 339 -44.67 35.05 29.02
C PRO A 339 -45.67 35.44 30.12
N ALA A 340 -45.17 35.90 31.27
CA ALA A 340 -46.00 36.60 32.23
C ALA A 340 -46.65 37.78 31.50
N ALA A 341 -47.97 37.82 31.49
CA ALA A 341 -48.73 38.89 30.85
C ALA A 341 -48.28 40.24 31.41
N PRO A 342 -48.08 41.27 30.56
CA PRO A 342 -47.78 42.61 31.05
C PRO A 342 -49.00 43.13 31.82
N THR A 343 -48.81 43.37 33.12
CA THR A 343 -49.78 44.08 33.96
C THR A 343 -49.88 45.51 33.46
N ALA A 344 -51.04 45.88 32.90
CA ALA A 344 -51.33 47.25 32.51
C ALA A 344 -51.30 48.17 33.76
N PRO A 345 -50.54 49.28 33.75
CA PRO A 345 -50.71 50.32 34.76
C PRO A 345 -51.99 51.11 34.48
N ASN A 346 -52.80 51.23 35.53
CA ASN A 346 -54.03 51.98 35.61
C ASN A 346 -53.75 53.48 35.44
N ILE A 347 -54.43 54.15 34.52
CA ILE A 347 -54.43 55.61 34.35
C ILE A 347 -55.55 56.20 35.22
N PRO A 348 -55.28 57.19 36.10
CA PRO A 348 -56.28 58.14 36.56
C PRO A 348 -56.11 59.50 35.85
N ASP A 349 -57.26 60.09 35.52
CA ASP A 349 -57.42 61.36 34.79
C ASP A 349 -57.03 62.63 35.58
N THR A 350 -56.22 63.49 34.93
CA THR A 350 -56.24 64.99 34.88
C THR A 350 -55.95 65.84 36.14
N PRO A 351 -55.55 67.16 36.06
CA PRO A 351 -55.56 68.09 34.92
C PRO A 351 -54.31 68.97 34.68
N SER A 352 -54.44 69.77 33.62
CA SER A 352 -53.65 70.81 32.96
C SER A 352 -52.86 71.85 33.78
N ALA A 353 -51.67 72.20 33.26
CA ALA A 353 -51.09 73.56 33.16
C ALA A 353 -49.91 73.46 32.16
N GLU A 354 -50.04 73.81 30.88
CA GLU A 354 -49.91 75.16 30.30
C GLU A 354 -48.64 75.90 30.73
N VAL A 355 -47.72 76.15 29.77
CA VAL A 355 -47.09 77.45 29.45
C VAL A 355 -45.84 77.26 28.55
N THR A 356 -46.02 77.68 27.27
CA THR A 356 -45.12 78.36 26.30
C THR A 356 -43.69 77.84 26.07
N GLY A 357 -43.32 77.42 24.85
CA GLY A 357 -42.87 78.30 23.74
C GLY A 357 -41.34 78.20 23.64
N THR A 358 -40.66 77.89 22.53
CA THR A 358 -40.56 78.68 21.29
C THR A 358 -39.80 77.85 20.24
N GLU A 359 -40.30 77.86 19.00
CA GLU A 359 -39.66 77.45 17.74
C GLU A 359 -38.58 78.48 17.28
N PRO A 360 -37.94 78.40 16.07
CA PRO A 360 -37.83 77.31 15.09
C PRO A 360 -36.42 77.11 14.47
N GLY A 361 -36.26 76.00 13.74
CA GLY A 361 -35.64 76.00 12.41
C GLY A 361 -34.15 75.68 12.29
N ARG A 362 -33.81 74.71 11.43
CA ARG A 362 -33.11 74.94 10.14
C ARG A 362 -32.54 73.63 9.57
N TRP A 363 -32.97 73.28 8.37
CA TRP A 363 -32.31 72.33 7.47
C TRP A 363 -31.04 72.97 6.89
N ASP A 364 -29.94 72.22 6.81
CA ASP A 364 -29.21 71.97 5.54
C ASP A 364 -27.78 71.41 5.75
N ALA A 365 -27.57 70.27 5.09
CA ALA A 365 -26.46 69.96 4.17
C ALA A 365 -25.00 69.75 4.62
N LEU A 366 -24.34 68.93 3.77
CA LEU A 366 -22.91 68.65 3.52
C LEU A 366 -22.46 67.27 4.05
N VAL A 367 -22.23 66.23 3.22
CA VAL A 367 -21.50 66.06 1.93
C VAL A 367 -19.98 66.22 2.06
N GLU A 368 -19.30 65.08 1.77
CA GLU A 368 -17.97 64.87 1.16
C GLU A 368 -16.64 64.94 1.94
N TRP A 369 -16.00 63.74 1.97
CA TRP A 369 -14.74 63.38 1.28
C TRP A 369 -13.39 63.35 2.05
N SER A 370 -12.79 62.14 1.98
CA SER A 370 -11.39 61.79 1.71
C SER A 370 -10.43 61.39 2.85
N ALA A 371 -9.98 60.13 2.73
CA ALA A 371 -8.60 59.65 2.66
C ALA A 371 -7.68 59.71 3.90
N ALA A 372 -7.25 58.53 4.36
CA ALA A 372 -5.87 58.04 4.25
C ALA A 372 -5.71 56.67 4.95
N GLY A 373 -5.03 55.72 4.29
CA GLY A 373 -4.44 54.52 4.92
C GLY A 373 -3.14 54.86 5.69
N PRO A 374 -2.30 53.89 6.16
CA PRO A 374 -2.04 52.60 5.49
C PRO A 374 -1.74 51.34 6.36
N SER A 375 -1.78 50.21 5.65
CA SER A 375 -0.81 49.08 5.61
C SER A 375 -0.74 47.99 6.70
N GLY A 376 -0.91 46.74 6.23
CA GLY A 376 -0.49 45.49 6.89
C GLY A 376 -0.88 44.27 6.05
N ALA A 377 0.08 43.69 5.31
CA ALA A 377 -0.05 42.42 4.56
C ALA A 377 0.05 41.19 5.51
N PRO A 378 -0.34 39.96 5.10
CA PRO A 378 0.51 39.14 4.20
C PRO A 378 -0.22 38.19 3.21
N ALA A 379 0.58 37.69 2.24
CA ALA A 379 0.60 36.39 1.51
C ALA A 379 -0.72 35.59 1.34
N GLY A 380 -1.08 35.02 0.19
CA GLY A 380 -0.31 34.56 -0.96
C GLY A 380 -0.94 33.24 -1.42
N THR A 381 -1.78 33.28 -2.45
CA THR A 381 -2.51 32.12 -3.01
C THR A 381 -1.82 31.64 -4.28
N PRO A 382 -1.53 30.34 -4.47
CA PRO A 382 -1.14 29.85 -5.78
C PRO A 382 -2.38 29.48 -6.61
N ALA A 383 -2.46 30.08 -7.80
CA ALA A 383 -3.44 29.79 -8.83
C ALA A 383 -3.02 28.57 -9.66
N ALA A 384 -3.99 27.71 -9.95
CA ALA A 384 -3.90 26.62 -10.90
C ALA A 384 -3.63 27.13 -12.33
N ARG A 385 -2.74 26.44 -13.06
CA ARG A 385 -2.57 26.58 -14.51
C ARG A 385 -3.01 25.28 -15.20
N PRO A 386 -3.71 25.36 -16.33
CA PRO A 386 -4.03 24.20 -17.17
C PRO A 386 -2.87 23.93 -18.13
N VAL A 387 -2.50 22.66 -18.31
CA VAL A 387 -1.58 22.23 -19.38
C VAL A 387 -2.42 21.66 -20.51
N ALA A 388 -2.29 22.30 -21.67
CA ALA A 388 -2.93 21.95 -22.93
C ALA A 388 -2.22 20.76 -23.59
N ALA A 389 -3.03 19.90 -24.20
CA ALA A 389 -2.63 18.86 -25.13
C ALA A 389 -2.30 19.47 -26.50
N ALA A 390 -1.16 19.08 -27.09
CA ALA A 390 -0.94 18.97 -28.54
C ALA A 390 0.46 18.39 -28.82
N GLY A 391 0.50 17.20 -29.40
CA GLY A 391 1.72 16.57 -29.89
C GLY A 391 1.38 15.40 -30.81
N ALA A 392 1.04 15.73 -32.05
CA ALA A 392 0.81 14.77 -33.13
C ALA A 392 2.13 14.48 -33.87
N GLY A 393 2.41 13.19 -34.11
CA GLY A 393 3.49 12.69 -34.95
C GLY A 393 3.45 11.16 -34.98
N THR A 394 2.70 10.56 -35.90
CA THR A 394 3.17 9.90 -37.15
C THR A 394 3.82 8.52 -36.97
N GLY A 395 3.07 7.49 -37.40
CA GLY A 395 3.54 6.46 -38.35
C GLY A 395 4.26 5.24 -37.79
N GLY A 396 3.61 4.07 -37.90
CA GLY A 396 4.25 2.77 -37.72
C GLY A 396 3.27 1.60 -37.84
N ASP A 397 3.17 1.04 -39.04
CA ASP A 397 2.40 -0.15 -39.42
C ASP A 397 2.73 -1.41 -38.58
N SER A 398 1.71 -2.19 -38.19
CA SER A 398 1.46 -3.57 -38.71
C SER A 398 0.56 -4.42 -37.78
N PRO A 399 -0.14 -5.44 -38.33
CA PRO A 399 -1.34 -6.03 -37.73
C PRO A 399 -1.08 -7.39 -37.03
N GLY A 400 -1.89 -7.69 -36.01
CA GLY A 400 -1.82 -8.95 -35.26
C GLY A 400 -3.21 -9.46 -34.87
N THR A 401 -3.77 -10.25 -35.78
CA THR A 401 -5.06 -10.95 -35.74
C THR A 401 -5.08 -12.00 -34.61
N TRP A 402 -5.96 -11.85 -33.61
CA TRP A 402 -6.25 -12.94 -32.66
C TRP A 402 -7.35 -13.84 -33.23
N GLY A 403 -6.92 -14.98 -33.78
CA GLY A 403 -7.77 -16.08 -34.20
C GLY A 403 -8.25 -16.90 -33.00
N ARG A 404 -9.56 -17.13 -32.95
CA ARG A 404 -10.22 -18.21 -32.20
C ARG A 404 -9.80 -19.57 -32.77
N THR A 405 -9.45 -20.49 -31.88
CA THR A 405 -9.56 -21.95 -32.03
C THR A 405 -9.72 -22.52 -30.62
N ASP A 406 -10.31 -23.66 -30.36
CA ASP A 406 -11.44 -24.38 -30.94
C ASP A 406 -11.98 -25.21 -29.77
N ALA A 407 -13.29 -25.33 -29.66
CA ALA A 407 -13.95 -26.30 -28.81
C ALA A 407 -14.53 -27.40 -29.69
N ALA A 408 -14.44 -28.64 -29.19
CA ALA A 408 -15.01 -29.89 -29.70
C ALA A 408 -14.20 -30.66 -30.76
N ARG A 409 -13.50 -31.72 -30.35
CA ARG A 409 -14.00 -33.10 -30.21
C ARG A 409 -12.92 -34.02 -29.66
#